data_AF-A0A419KJG3-F1
#
_entry.id   AF-A0A419KJG3-F1
#
_cell.length_a   1.000
_cell.length_b   1.000
_cell.length_c   1.000
_cell.angle_alpha   90.00
_cell.angle_beta   90.00
_cell.angle_gamma   90.00
#
_symmetry.space_group_name_H-M   'P 1'
#
loop_
_entity.id
_entity.type
_entity.pdbx_description
1 polymer ?
#
loop_
_entity_poly.entity_id
_entity_poly.type
_entity_poly.pdbx_seq_one_letter_code
_entity_poly.pdbx_strand_id
1 'polypeptide(L)'
;MKKGGHVRREDRIVTKLREKLKEKIITINVPRERRIFIHIKPDALRESIKFLRDIGFRHISTITGVDTGDSIELIYHLALDGSIELSLKLKVQKDDHKVPTITDIIPGVVLYEREVHEMFGVNFEGHPDLSPLILPEGWPRNIYPLRKKYTLEHLRNSIFKEEDEK
;
A
#
# COMPACT_ATOMS: atom_id res chain seq x y z
N MET A 1 -9.20 0.29 -43.26
CA MET A 1 -8.23 1.30 -42.78
C MET A 1 -7.67 0.88 -41.43
N LYS A 2 -6.40 0.44 -41.39
CA LYS A 2 -5.69 0.17 -40.14
C LYS A 2 -5.34 1.53 -39.51
N LYS A 3 -6.02 1.92 -38.42
CA LYS A 3 -5.63 3.09 -37.64
C LYS A 3 -4.19 2.86 -37.16
N GLY A 4 -3.28 3.78 -37.48
CA GLY A 4 -1.89 3.72 -37.04
C GLY A 4 -1.82 3.48 -35.54
N GLY A 5 -1.05 2.47 -35.12
CA GLY A 5 -0.95 2.06 -33.73
C GLY A 5 -0.33 3.16 -32.89
N HIS A 6 -1.15 4.04 -32.33
CA HIS A 6 -0.71 4.98 -31.32
C HIS A 6 -0.34 4.17 -30.08
N VAL A 7 0.96 3.99 -29.83
CA VAL A 7 1.45 3.34 -28.61
C VAL A 7 0.94 4.15 -27.44
N ARG A 8 0.09 3.55 -26.60
CA ARG A 8 -0.52 4.28 -25.49
C ARG A 8 0.56 4.64 -24.47
N ARG A 9 0.36 5.74 -23.74
CA ARG A 9 1.33 6.23 -22.76
C ARG A 9 1.58 5.18 -21.67
N GLU A 10 0.54 4.47 -21.24
CA GLU A 10 0.63 3.34 -20.31
C GLU A 10 1.48 2.18 -20.83
N ASP A 11 1.43 1.87 -22.13
CA ASP A 11 2.23 0.78 -22.70
C ASP A 11 3.73 1.11 -22.59
N ARG A 12 4.12 2.39 -22.78
CA ARG A 12 5.50 2.85 -22.58
C ARG A 12 5.93 2.76 -21.11
N ILE A 13 5.03 3.07 -20.18
CA ILE A 13 5.30 2.96 -18.73
C ILE A 13 5.51 1.49 -18.35
N VAL A 14 4.64 0.60 -18.82
CA VAL A 14 4.73 -0.86 -18.60
C VAL A 14 6.04 -1.42 -19.14
N THR A 15 6.47 -1.02 -20.34
CA THR A 15 7.76 -1.44 -20.90
C THR A 15 8.92 -1.03 -20.01
N LYS A 16 8.99 0.25 -19.60
CA LYS A 16 10.08 0.70 -18.71
C LYS A 16 10.05 0.01 -17.34
N LEU A 17 8.87 -0.26 -16.78
CA LEU A 17 8.74 -1.00 -15.53
C LEU A 17 9.30 -2.42 -15.67
N ARG A 18 8.98 -3.11 -16.77
CA ARG A 18 9.51 -4.46 -17.06
C ARG A 18 11.02 -4.46 -17.22
N GLU A 19 11.58 -3.47 -17.92
CA GLU A 19 13.03 -3.32 -18.08
C GLU A 19 13.74 -3.06 -16.74
N LYS A 20 13.13 -2.24 -15.87
CA LYS A 20 13.72 -1.81 -14.60
C LYS A 20 13.61 -2.89 -13.51
N LEU A 21 12.43 -3.49 -13.35
CA LEU A 21 12.12 -4.38 -12.22
C LEU A 21 12.23 -5.87 -12.56
N LYS A 22 12.16 -6.25 -13.84
CA LYS A 22 12.41 -7.62 -14.33
C LYS A 22 11.70 -8.70 -13.47
N GLU A 23 12.45 -9.63 -12.88
CA GLU A 23 11.98 -10.74 -12.04
C GLU A 23 11.39 -10.33 -10.68
N LYS A 24 11.45 -9.05 -10.34
CA LYS A 24 10.77 -8.48 -9.17
C LYS A 24 9.29 -8.20 -9.43
N ILE A 25 8.86 -8.18 -10.70
CA ILE A 25 7.45 -8.11 -11.06
C ILE A 25 6.84 -9.51 -10.98
N ILE A 26 5.82 -9.68 -10.15
CA ILE A 26 5.00 -10.89 -10.09
C ILE A 26 3.97 -10.87 -11.22
N THR A 27 3.22 -9.77 -11.34
CA THR A 27 2.26 -9.56 -12.44
C THR A 27 2.20 -8.09 -12.82
N ILE A 28 1.90 -7.81 -14.08
CA ILE A 28 1.60 -6.45 -14.56
C ILE A 28 0.55 -6.52 -15.67
N ASN A 29 -0.53 -5.76 -15.54
CA ASN A 29 -1.57 -5.67 -16.55
C ASN A 29 -2.17 -4.27 -16.66
N VAL A 30 -2.85 -4.04 -17.78
CA VAL A 30 -3.56 -2.79 -18.08
C VAL A 30 -5.03 -3.17 -18.32
N PRO A 31 -5.87 -3.26 -17.27
CA PRO A 31 -7.23 -3.74 -17.41
C PRO A 31 -8.10 -2.84 -18.30
N ARG A 32 -7.77 -1.55 -18.38
CA ARG A 32 -8.38 -0.56 -19.26
C ARG A 32 -7.44 0.62 -19.47
N GLU A 33 -7.76 1.49 -20.42
CA GLU A 33 -6.98 2.70 -20.69
C GLU A 33 -6.69 3.48 -19.40
N ARG A 34 -5.47 4.02 -19.30
CA ARG A 34 -5.01 4.82 -18.15
C ARG A 34 -4.97 4.10 -16.79
N ARG A 35 -5.16 2.77 -16.73
CA ARG A 35 -5.10 1.98 -15.49
C ARG A 35 -4.01 0.93 -15.57
N ILE A 36 -3.01 1.02 -14.71
CA ILE A 36 -1.91 0.05 -14.64
C ILE A 36 -1.95 -0.63 -13.29
N PHE A 37 -2.11 -1.95 -13.24
CA PHE A 37 -1.91 -2.70 -12.00
C PHE A 37 -0.62 -3.50 -12.10
N ILE A 38 0.21 -3.41 -11.07
CA ILE A 38 1.48 -4.11 -10.98
C ILE A 38 1.61 -4.70 -9.58
N HIS A 39 1.93 -5.98 -9.50
CA HIS A 39 2.27 -6.68 -8.27
C HIS A 39 3.78 -6.94 -8.29
N ILE A 40 4.47 -6.49 -7.25
CA ILE A 40 5.91 -6.66 -7.08
C ILE A 40 6.24 -7.50 -5.85
N LYS A 41 7.46 -8.02 -5.80
CA LYS A 41 8.02 -8.57 -4.56
C LYS A 41 8.24 -7.44 -3.52
N PRO A 42 8.15 -7.72 -2.21
CA PRO A 42 8.28 -6.70 -1.17
C PRO A 42 9.61 -5.93 -1.18
N ASP A 43 10.72 -6.63 -1.48
CA ASP A 43 12.07 -6.07 -1.58
C ASP A 43 12.23 -5.04 -2.73
N ALA A 44 11.27 -5.00 -3.65
CA ALA A 44 11.27 -4.08 -4.78
C ALA A 44 10.57 -2.75 -4.51
N LEU A 45 9.93 -2.56 -3.35
CA LEU A 45 9.07 -1.40 -3.07
C LEU A 45 9.82 -0.07 -3.26
N ARG A 46 10.93 0.13 -2.55
CA ARG A 46 11.68 1.39 -2.59
C ARG A 46 12.27 1.67 -3.96
N GLU A 47 12.78 0.65 -4.65
CA GLU A 47 13.27 0.80 -6.03
C GLU A 47 12.15 1.21 -6.98
N SER A 48 10.97 0.58 -6.85
CA SER A 48 9.80 0.87 -7.68
C SER A 48 9.30 2.29 -7.46
N ILE A 49 9.17 2.73 -6.21
CA ILE A 49 8.70 4.08 -5.88
C ILE A 49 9.69 5.16 -6.36
N LYS A 50 11.00 4.95 -6.19
CA LYS A 50 12.02 5.86 -6.74
C LYS A 50 11.90 5.98 -8.25
N PHE A 51 11.83 4.84 -8.95
CA PHE A 51 11.69 4.82 -10.40
C PHE A 51 10.40 5.52 -10.88
N LEU A 52 9.27 5.21 -10.24
CA LEU A 52 7.97 5.81 -10.56
C LEU A 52 7.99 7.33 -10.36
N ARG A 53 8.57 7.81 -9.25
CA ARG A 53 8.78 9.24 -8.99
C ARG A 53 9.61 9.90 -10.07
N ASP A 54 10.71 9.27 -10.49
CA ASP A 54 11.63 9.81 -11.50
C ASP A 54 10.97 9.92 -12.88
N ILE A 55 9.99 9.07 -13.20
CA ILE A 55 9.17 9.16 -14.43
C ILE A 55 7.88 9.99 -14.27
N GLY A 56 7.69 10.65 -13.11
CA GLY A 56 6.66 11.67 -12.91
C GLY A 56 5.53 11.31 -11.92
N PHE A 57 5.46 10.08 -11.41
CA PHE A 57 4.48 9.71 -10.37
C PHE A 57 4.91 10.27 -9.01
N ARG A 58 4.69 11.57 -8.80
CA ARG A 58 5.09 12.27 -7.57
C ARG A 58 3.99 12.34 -6.50
N HIS A 59 2.77 11.94 -6.85
CA HIS A 59 1.62 11.97 -5.96
C HIS A 59 1.12 10.54 -5.69
N ILE A 60 1.12 10.16 -4.41
CA ILE A 60 0.41 8.99 -3.90
C ILE A 60 -0.90 9.49 -3.31
N SER A 61 -2.02 9.03 -3.87
CA SER A 61 -3.36 9.45 -3.42
C SER A 61 -3.80 8.75 -2.13
N THR A 62 -3.37 7.51 -1.93
CA THR A 62 -3.59 6.74 -0.69
C THR A 62 -2.75 5.46 -0.70
N ILE A 63 -2.56 4.86 0.48
CA ILE A 63 -2.06 3.49 0.65
C ILE A 63 -3.17 2.67 1.28
N THR A 64 -3.62 1.63 0.59
CA THR A 64 -4.66 0.72 1.08
C THR A 64 -4.03 -0.54 1.66
N GLY A 65 -4.41 -0.93 2.87
CA GLY A 65 -4.16 -2.26 3.41
C GLY A 65 -5.35 -3.20 3.19
N VAL A 66 -5.09 -4.44 2.79
CA VAL A 66 -6.14 -5.47 2.63
C VAL A 66 -5.67 -6.77 3.30
N ASP A 67 -6.42 -7.24 4.29
CA ASP A 67 -6.18 -8.57 4.86
C ASP A 67 -6.69 -9.66 3.88
N THR A 68 -5.77 -10.46 3.33
CA THR A 68 -6.10 -11.55 2.40
C THR A 68 -6.44 -12.86 3.11
N GLY A 69 -6.34 -12.91 4.43
CA GLY A 69 -6.45 -14.11 5.27
C GLY A 69 -5.08 -14.60 5.71
N ASP A 70 -4.19 -14.84 4.76
CA ASP A 70 -2.80 -15.29 4.94
C ASP A 70 -1.78 -14.14 5.06
N SER A 71 -2.03 -13.03 4.37
CA SER A 71 -1.11 -11.90 4.27
C SER A 71 -1.85 -10.56 4.38
N ILE A 72 -1.10 -9.46 4.45
CA ILE A 72 -1.61 -8.12 4.23
C ILE A 72 -1.13 -7.65 2.85
N GLU A 73 -2.03 -7.40 1.92
CA GLU A 73 -1.72 -6.75 0.64
C GLU A 73 -1.71 -5.23 0.85
N LEU A 74 -0.59 -4.60 0.54
CA LEU A 74 -0.45 -3.15 0.48
C LEU A 74 -0.61 -2.70 -0.97
N ILE A 75 -1.41 -1.64 -1.17
CA ILE A 75 -1.67 -1.06 -2.48
C ILE A 75 -1.36 0.43 -2.43
N TYR A 76 -0.31 0.83 -3.12
CA TYR A 76 0.08 2.22 -3.30
C TYR A 76 -0.58 2.74 -4.56
N HIS A 77 -1.44 3.75 -4.42
CA HIS A 77 -2.16 4.36 -5.53
C HIS A 77 -1.43 5.62 -5.99
N LEU A 78 -0.85 5.59 -7.20
CA LEU A 78 -0.08 6.69 -7.77
C LEU A 78 -0.80 7.29 -8.97
N ALA A 79 -0.75 8.62 -9.09
CA ALA A 79 -1.28 9.33 -10.24
C ALA A 79 -0.18 10.05 -11.01
N LEU A 80 -0.21 9.95 -12.34
CA LEU A 80 0.63 10.71 -13.26
C LEU A 80 -0.21 11.78 -13.96
N ASP A 81 0.09 13.04 -13.68
CA ASP A 81 -0.56 14.23 -14.26
C ASP A 81 -2.09 14.21 -14.17
N GLY A 82 -2.67 13.56 -13.14
CA GLY A 82 -4.12 13.39 -12.99
C GLY A 82 -4.79 12.54 -14.08
N SER A 83 -4.00 11.82 -14.89
CA SER A 83 -4.47 11.17 -16.12
C SER A 83 -4.29 9.65 -16.12
N ILE A 84 -3.17 9.15 -15.63
CA ILE A 84 -2.88 7.71 -15.52
C ILE A 84 -2.81 7.36 -14.04
N GLU A 85 -3.54 6.32 -13.66
CA GLU A 85 -3.50 5.77 -12.31
C GLU A 85 -2.80 4.41 -12.31
N LEU A 86 -1.84 4.28 -11.41
CA LEU A 86 -1.06 3.07 -11.21
C LEU A 86 -1.30 2.55 -9.79
N SER A 87 -1.69 1.29 -9.68
CA SER A 87 -1.80 0.57 -8.41
C SER A 87 -0.60 -0.36 -8.28
N LEU A 88 0.33 0.00 -7.39
CA LEU A 88 1.50 -0.81 -7.06
C LEU A 88 1.18 -1.65 -5.83
N LYS A 89 1.19 -2.97 -6.01
CA LYS A 89 0.80 -3.95 -5.00
C LYS A 89 1.99 -4.75 -4.50
N LEU A 90 2.00 -5.07 -3.21
CA LEU A 90 2.87 -6.08 -2.61
C LEU A 90 2.14 -6.79 -1.46
N LYS A 91 2.51 -8.04 -1.20
CA LYS A 91 2.02 -8.81 -0.05
C LYS A 91 3.08 -8.89 1.04
N VAL A 92 2.65 -8.65 2.27
CA VAL A 92 3.48 -8.71 3.48
C VAL A 92 2.94 -9.83 4.36
N GLN A 93 3.83 -10.71 4.84
CA GLN A 93 3.42 -11.83 5.66
C GLN A 93 2.94 -11.38 7.04
N LYS A 94 2.01 -12.14 7.62
CA LYS A 94 1.45 -11.83 8.94
C LYS A 94 2.34 -12.18 10.12
N ASP A 95 3.49 -12.81 9.89
CA ASP A 95 4.46 -13.10 10.94
C ASP A 95 5.70 -12.20 10.82
N ASP A 96 5.98 -11.71 9.60
CA ASP A 96 7.09 -10.82 9.27
C ASP A 96 6.55 -9.57 8.54
N HIS A 97 5.88 -8.70 9.29
CA HIS A 97 5.19 -7.52 8.73
C HIS A 97 6.09 -6.32 8.47
N LYS A 98 7.37 -6.55 8.20
CA LYS A 98 8.35 -5.48 8.04
C LYS A 98 8.38 -5.02 6.58
N VAL A 99 8.17 -3.72 6.40
CA VAL A 99 8.25 -3.06 5.09
C VAL A 99 9.05 -1.80 5.28
N PRO A 100 10.04 -1.49 4.44
CA PRO A 100 10.77 -0.25 4.60
C PRO A 100 9.85 0.92 4.21
N THR A 101 9.81 1.97 5.03
CA THR A 101 9.05 3.20 4.75
C THR A 101 9.45 3.79 3.40
N ILE A 102 8.59 4.61 2.80
CA ILE A 102 8.93 5.46 1.64
C ILE A 102 8.83 6.96 1.94
N THR A 103 8.70 7.35 3.22
CA THR A 103 8.54 8.74 3.66
C THR A 103 9.70 9.67 3.26
N ASP A 104 10.93 9.16 3.15
CA ASP A 104 12.09 9.92 2.64
C ASP A 104 12.05 10.14 1.12
N ILE A 105 11.28 9.31 0.39
CA ILE A 105 11.14 9.39 -1.07
C ILE A 105 9.92 10.25 -1.44
N ILE A 106 8.80 10.04 -0.74
CA ILE A 106 7.53 10.75 -0.89
C ILE A 106 7.00 11.12 0.51
N PRO A 107 7.31 12.33 1.03
CA PRO A 107 6.94 12.73 2.40
C PRO A 107 5.43 12.72 2.68
N GLY A 108 4.59 12.87 1.65
CA GLY A 108 3.13 12.88 1.80
C GLY A 108 2.54 11.56 2.31
N VAL A 109 3.31 10.48 2.38
CA VAL A 109 2.81 9.16 2.82
C VAL A 109 2.85 8.91 4.32
N VAL A 110 3.41 9.84 5.11
CA VAL A 110 3.56 9.70 6.57
C VAL A 110 2.25 9.29 7.25
N LEU A 111 1.14 9.92 6.89
CA LEU A 111 -0.16 9.59 7.50
C LEU A 111 -0.72 8.25 7.02
N TYR A 112 -0.51 7.90 5.75
CA TYR A 112 -1.01 6.64 5.19
C TYR A 112 -0.27 5.41 5.75
N GLU A 113 1.05 5.50 5.92
CA GLU A 113 1.82 4.43 6.55
C GLU A 113 1.44 4.26 8.03
N ARG A 114 1.17 5.36 8.76
CA ARG A 114 0.63 5.33 10.12
C ARG A 114 -0.74 4.69 10.22
N GLU A 115 -1.66 5.07 9.33
CA GLU A 115 -3.01 4.48 9.28
C GLU A 115 -2.93 2.96 9.05
N VAL A 116 -2.13 2.52 8.07
CA VAL A 116 -1.95 1.09 7.80
C VAL A 116 -1.27 0.38 8.97
N HIS A 117 -0.31 1.02 9.63
CA HIS A 117 0.32 0.49 10.85
C HIS A 117 -0.71 0.28 11.97
N GLU A 118 -1.53 1.28 12.26
CA GLU A 118 -2.51 1.24 13.33
C GLU A 118 -3.67 0.27 13.04
N MET A 119 -4.12 0.20 11.79
CA MET A 119 -5.28 -0.62 11.40
C MET A 119 -4.94 -2.08 11.10
N PHE A 120 -3.73 -2.34 10.57
CA PHE A 120 -3.29 -3.66 10.12
C PHE A 120 -2.03 -4.15 10.81
N GLY A 121 -1.32 -3.36 11.62
CA GLY A 121 -0.12 -3.78 12.34
C GLY A 121 1.11 -4.01 11.46
N VAL A 122 1.16 -3.36 10.30
CA VAL A 122 2.35 -3.39 9.42
C VAL A 122 3.43 -2.49 10.01
N ASN A 123 4.66 -2.99 10.14
CA ASN A 123 5.77 -2.22 10.69
C ASN A 123 6.56 -1.56 9.56
N PHE A 124 6.45 -0.23 9.45
CA PHE A 124 7.18 0.56 8.46
C PHE A 124 8.57 0.96 8.98
N GLU A 125 9.60 0.22 8.60
CA GLU A 125 10.97 0.44 9.09
C GLU A 125 11.53 1.77 8.57
N GLY A 126 12.00 2.61 9.50
CA GLY A 126 12.52 3.95 9.22
C GLY A 126 11.47 5.06 9.20
N HIS A 127 10.20 4.74 9.46
CA HIS A 127 9.14 5.75 9.53
C HIS A 127 9.38 6.72 10.70
N PRO A 128 9.20 8.05 10.52
CA PRO A 128 9.55 9.04 11.54
C PRO A 128 8.69 8.99 12.81
N ASP A 129 7.43 8.58 12.69
CA ASP A 129 6.49 8.52 13.81
C ASP A 129 5.39 7.47 13.56
N LEU A 130 5.42 6.34 14.26
CA LEU A 130 4.36 5.31 14.20
C LEU A 130 3.46 5.35 15.46
N SER A 131 3.30 6.51 16.08
CA SER A 131 2.31 6.70 17.14
C SER A 131 0.87 6.61 16.59
N PRO A 132 -0.11 6.26 17.45
CA PRO A 132 -1.53 6.17 17.10
C PRO A 132 -2.00 7.43 16.38
N LEU A 133 -2.94 7.28 15.46
CA LEU A 133 -3.41 8.37 14.61
C LEU A 133 -4.94 8.53 14.66
N ILE A 134 -5.67 7.42 14.63
CA ILE A 134 -7.12 7.37 14.41
C ILE A 134 -7.84 6.70 15.57
N LEU A 135 -7.26 5.64 16.16
CA LEU A 135 -7.96 4.88 17.18
C LEU A 135 -8.07 5.66 18.50
N PRO A 136 -9.14 5.42 19.29
CA PRO A 136 -9.31 6.05 20.58
C PRO A 136 -8.11 5.85 21.51
N GLU A 137 -7.91 6.80 22.41
CA GLU A 137 -6.93 6.66 23.49
C GLU A 137 -7.22 5.39 24.31
N GLY A 138 -6.17 4.68 24.73
CA GLY A 138 -6.30 3.41 25.45
C GLY A 138 -6.55 2.19 24.57
N TRP A 139 -6.70 2.35 23.24
CA TRP A 139 -6.85 1.19 22.35
C TRP A 139 -5.68 0.19 22.49
N PRO A 140 -5.94 -1.11 22.69
CA PRO A 140 -4.88 -2.09 22.82
C PRO A 140 -3.97 -2.15 21.58
N ARG A 141 -2.68 -1.87 21.77
CA ARG A 141 -1.68 -1.76 20.68
C ARG A 141 -1.50 -3.03 19.83
N ASN A 142 -1.93 -4.18 20.35
CA ASN A 142 -1.87 -5.47 19.68
C ASN A 142 -3.19 -5.88 18.99
N ILE A 143 -4.18 -4.99 18.97
CA ILE A 143 -5.47 -5.21 18.28
C ILE A 143 -5.53 -4.32 17.04
N TYR A 144 -5.64 -4.95 15.89
CA TYR A 144 -5.65 -4.31 14.58
C TYR A 144 -7.02 -4.50 13.92
N PRO A 145 -7.95 -3.54 14.05
CA PRO A 145 -9.38 -3.76 13.84
C PRO A 145 -9.75 -4.17 12.41
N LEU A 146 -8.94 -3.82 11.40
CA LEU A 146 -9.21 -4.19 10.02
C LEU A 146 -8.65 -5.57 9.62
N ARG A 147 -8.03 -6.29 10.54
CA ARG A 147 -7.65 -7.71 10.30
C ARG A 147 -8.87 -8.61 10.41
N LYS A 148 -9.03 -9.52 9.44
CA LYS A 148 -10.16 -10.46 9.32
C LYS A 148 -10.31 -11.43 10.50
N LYS A 149 -9.27 -11.61 11.32
CA LYS A 149 -9.35 -12.47 12.51
C LYS A 149 -10.24 -11.89 13.63
N TYR A 150 -10.51 -10.58 13.59
CA TYR A 150 -11.35 -9.92 14.57
C TYR A 150 -12.78 -9.81 14.07
N THR A 151 -13.74 -10.19 14.91
CA THR A 151 -15.16 -9.89 14.72
C THR A 151 -15.52 -8.62 15.49
N LEU A 152 -16.63 -7.97 15.12
CA LEU A 152 -17.13 -6.81 15.88
C LEU A 152 -17.39 -7.14 17.35
N GLU A 153 -17.90 -8.35 17.62
CA GLU A 153 -18.12 -8.84 19.00
C GLU A 153 -16.81 -9.01 19.76
N HIS A 154 -15.78 -9.60 19.13
CA HIS A 154 -14.45 -9.72 19.72
C HIS A 154 -13.89 -8.34 20.09
N LEU A 155 -13.96 -7.38 19.16
CA LEU A 155 -13.49 -6.01 19.40
C LEU A 155 -14.27 -5.38 20.55
N ARG A 156 -15.61 -5.44 20.52
CA ARG A 156 -16.44 -4.87 21.58
C ARG A 156 -16.07 -5.40 22.96
N ASN A 157 -15.91 -6.71 23.07
CA ASN A 157 -15.54 -7.39 24.31
C ASN A 157 -14.11 -7.10 24.76
N SER A 158 -13.20 -6.80 23.85
CA SER A 158 -11.78 -6.55 24.18
C SER A 158 -11.51 -5.10 24.53
N ILE A 159 -12.40 -4.18 24.15
CA ILE A 159 -12.17 -2.73 24.24
C ILE A 159 -13.09 -2.08 25.28
N PHE A 160 -14.35 -2.50 25.40
CA PHE A 160 -15.36 -1.81 26.22
C PHE A 160 -15.76 -2.56 27.50
N LYS A 161 -15.01 -3.60 27.90
CA LYS A 161 -15.38 -4.40 29.09
C LYS A 161 -15.10 -3.74 30.45
N GLU A 162 -14.53 -2.53 30.49
CA GLU A 162 -14.16 -1.87 31.75
C GLU A 162 -15.19 -0.87 32.30
N GLU A 163 -16.31 -0.61 31.62
CA GLU A 163 -17.28 0.43 32.08
C GLU A 163 -18.51 -0.11 32.85
N ASP A 164 -18.75 -1.43 32.87
CA ASP A 164 -19.99 -2.01 33.47
C ASP A 164 -19.81 -2.54 34.91
N GLU A 165 -18.66 -2.33 35.58
CA GLU A 165 -18.40 -2.79 36.96
C GLU A 165 -18.22 -1.64 38.00
N LYS A 166 -18.86 -0.48 37.82
CA LYS A 166 -18.93 0.57 38.86
C LYS A 166 -20.34 0.98 39.25
#